data_AF-A0A059J698-F1
#
_entry.id   AF-A0A059J698-F1
#
_cell.length_a   1.000
_cell.length_b   1.000
_cell.length_c   1.000
_cell.angle_alpha   90.00
_cell.angle_beta   90.00
_cell.angle_gamma   90.00
#
_symmetry.space_group_name_H-M   'P 1'
#
loop_
_entity.id
_entity.type
_entity.pdbx_description
1 polymer ?
#
loop_
_entity_poly.entity_id
_entity_poly.type
_entity_poly.pdbx_seq_one_letter_code
_entity_poly.pdbx_strand_id
1 'polypeptide(L)'
;MGVGNIGSFVAHSLAARPVSERACITLLFHHPAFYKDWNRFGRVVAVKRHGIPEQRSGFCINVLQDHEWYYPSEIEGAPDDLVEEEFALREGEEADVDGNLTPADEEWIEHLIVTVKTTQIERAMKSVRHRLTPQSSVLFLTNGLGVLEEVNEKIWPDERERPNYLFGVTSHGLFKSGLFETTHAGVGATTIGVVRQSPRDDMEDTADGSSTAFAPSTNFLLKTLTQTPELACISTNAIDLFLLQLEKLAVNCVINPLTLLMDCKNGELLYHYNLTRVQRLLLIEVSAVICALPELQGVPGLQSRFSPERLRTMAVGVAGKTGENTSSMLQDARMGKESEIEYMNGYIVRRGEEVGVRCALNYMVVQLVQAKSRIAGRQRNEEVPFDLSKL
;
A
#
# COMPACT_ATOMS: atom_id res chain seq x y z
N MET A 1 2.90 -6.05 6.76
CA MET A 1 1.54 -6.52 6.42
C MET A 1 1.23 -6.33 4.95
N GLY A 2 0.75 -7.38 4.28
CA GLY A 2 0.60 -7.41 2.83
C GLY A 2 1.88 -7.91 2.15
N VAL A 3 1.75 -8.97 1.35
CA VAL A 3 2.86 -9.59 0.58
C VAL A 3 2.53 -9.61 -0.91
N GLY A 4 1.92 -8.52 -1.38
CA GLY A 4 1.82 -8.21 -2.81
C GLY A 4 3.13 -7.61 -3.34
N ASN A 5 3.11 -7.06 -4.56
CA ASN A 5 4.32 -6.59 -5.23
C ASN A 5 5.16 -5.60 -4.38
N ILE A 6 4.51 -4.59 -3.79
CA ILE A 6 5.20 -3.59 -2.95
C ILE A 6 5.70 -4.25 -1.65
N GLY A 7 4.85 -5.04 -0.98
CA GLY A 7 5.20 -5.72 0.27
C GLY A 7 6.36 -6.70 0.12
N SER A 8 6.33 -7.53 -0.92
CA SER A 8 7.43 -8.44 -1.27
C SER A 8 8.70 -7.68 -1.61
N PHE A 9 8.62 -6.60 -2.40
CA PHE A 9 9.79 -5.79 -2.71
C PHE A 9 10.40 -5.15 -1.45
N VAL A 10 9.58 -4.57 -0.57
CA VAL A 10 10.05 -3.96 0.67
C VAL A 10 10.64 -5.00 1.62
N ALA A 11 9.95 -6.12 1.85
CA ALA A 11 10.44 -7.20 2.71
C ALA A 11 11.76 -7.78 2.18
N HIS A 12 11.83 -8.04 0.88
CA HIS A 12 13.06 -8.45 0.22
C HIS A 12 14.16 -7.43 0.47
N SER A 13 13.94 -6.15 0.14
CA SER A 13 14.96 -5.10 0.28
C SER A 13 15.44 -4.89 1.71
N LEU A 14 14.56 -4.96 2.71
CA LEU A 14 14.97 -4.91 4.11
C LEU A 14 15.82 -6.13 4.51
N ALA A 15 15.49 -7.31 3.98
CA ALA A 15 16.27 -8.53 4.15
C ALA A 15 17.66 -8.48 3.47
N ALA A 16 17.95 -7.48 2.62
CA ALA A 16 19.28 -7.26 2.02
C ALA A 16 20.35 -6.88 3.03
N ARG A 17 19.91 -6.25 4.12
CA ARG A 17 20.80 -5.60 5.06
C ARG A 17 21.67 -6.64 5.78
N PRO A 18 22.89 -6.27 6.19
CA PRO A 18 23.74 -7.16 6.98
C PRO A 18 22.99 -7.71 8.19
N VAL A 19 23.19 -8.99 8.53
CA VAL A 19 22.49 -9.66 9.65
C VAL A 19 22.66 -8.89 10.97
N SER A 20 23.83 -8.30 11.20
CA SER A 20 24.12 -7.48 12.38
C SER A 20 23.32 -6.17 12.47
N GLU A 21 22.71 -5.72 11.37
CA GLU A 21 21.91 -4.51 11.26
C GLU A 21 20.45 -4.79 10.86
N ARG A 22 20.09 -6.07 10.69
CA ARG A 22 18.78 -6.51 10.24
C ARG A 22 17.91 -6.74 11.46
N ALA A 23 16.87 -5.92 11.63
CA ALA A 23 15.79 -6.24 12.55
C ALA A 23 15.04 -7.49 12.06
N CYS A 24 14.42 -8.21 12.99
CA CYS A 24 13.51 -9.31 12.67
C CYS A 24 12.38 -8.79 11.75
N ILE A 25 12.09 -9.51 10.67
CA ILE A 25 11.06 -9.14 9.70
C ILE A 25 9.95 -10.18 9.76
N THR A 26 8.79 -9.78 10.29
CA THR A 26 7.60 -10.65 10.36
C THR A 26 6.63 -10.35 9.22
N LEU A 27 6.30 -11.37 8.42
CA LEU A 27 5.26 -11.30 7.39
C LEU A 27 3.91 -11.71 8.00
N LEU A 28 2.93 -10.82 7.88
CA LEU A 28 1.57 -11.05 8.38
C LEU A 28 0.68 -11.61 7.26
N PHE A 29 0.29 -12.88 7.38
CA PHE A 29 -0.60 -13.58 6.45
C PHE A 29 -2.03 -13.61 6.98
N HIS A 30 -2.95 -12.98 6.26
CA HIS A 30 -4.35 -12.83 6.69
C HIS A 30 -5.22 -14.10 6.53
N HIS A 31 -4.64 -15.22 6.10
CA HIS A 31 -5.34 -16.49 5.93
C HIS A 31 -4.36 -17.68 5.92
N PRO A 32 -4.69 -18.84 6.53
CA PRO A 32 -3.78 -20.01 6.62
C PRO A 32 -3.32 -20.58 5.27
N ALA A 33 -4.13 -20.41 4.22
CA ALA A 33 -3.75 -20.83 2.86
C ALA A 33 -2.44 -20.17 2.38
N PHE A 34 -2.17 -18.92 2.77
CA PHE A 34 -0.90 -18.26 2.42
C PHE A 34 0.29 -18.94 3.07
N TYR A 35 0.15 -19.47 4.29
CA TYR A 35 1.21 -20.20 4.94
C TYR A 35 1.47 -21.55 4.25
N LYS A 36 0.42 -22.24 3.79
CA LYS A 36 0.56 -23.44 2.96
C LYS A 36 1.30 -23.15 1.66
N ASP A 37 0.94 -22.06 0.97
CA ASP A 37 1.66 -21.62 -0.22
C ASP A 37 3.11 -21.25 0.13
N TRP A 38 3.35 -20.54 1.22
CA TRP A 38 4.70 -20.14 1.66
C TRP A 38 5.63 -21.34 1.83
N ASN A 39 5.14 -22.42 2.44
CA ASN A 39 5.87 -23.68 2.56
C ASN A 39 6.13 -24.34 1.19
N ARG A 40 5.12 -24.37 0.32
CA ARG A 40 5.25 -24.93 -1.03
C ARG A 40 6.28 -24.19 -1.90
N PHE A 41 6.39 -22.88 -1.71
CA PHE A 41 7.28 -22.01 -2.49
C PHE A 41 8.62 -21.73 -1.78
N GLY A 42 9.02 -22.59 -0.83
CA GLY A 42 10.37 -22.61 -0.28
C GLY A 42 10.69 -21.50 0.71
N ARG A 43 9.67 -20.85 1.30
CA ARG A 43 9.82 -19.84 2.36
C ARG A 43 10.72 -18.67 2.00
N VAL A 44 10.66 -18.26 0.74
CA VAL A 44 11.45 -17.14 0.22
C VAL A 44 10.55 -16.07 -0.37
N VAL A 45 10.99 -14.83 -0.21
CA VAL A 45 10.52 -13.73 -1.06
C VAL A 45 11.51 -13.57 -2.19
N ALA A 46 11.03 -13.54 -3.42
CA ALA A 46 11.85 -13.42 -4.61
C ALA A 46 11.60 -12.08 -5.33
N VAL A 47 12.66 -11.37 -5.68
CA VAL A 47 12.61 -10.19 -6.55
C VAL A 47 13.38 -10.47 -7.84
N LYS A 48 12.69 -10.44 -8.97
CA LYS A 48 13.27 -10.68 -10.29
C LYS A 48 13.76 -9.39 -10.92
N ARG A 49 15.05 -9.30 -11.23
CA ARG A 49 15.70 -8.17 -11.92
C ARG A 49 16.36 -8.66 -13.19
N HIS A 50 16.08 -8.03 -14.32
CA HIS A 50 16.63 -8.42 -15.63
C HIS A 50 16.45 -9.92 -15.97
N GLY A 51 15.35 -10.53 -15.51
CA GLY A 51 15.08 -11.94 -15.74
C GLY A 51 15.65 -12.90 -14.68
N ILE A 52 16.46 -12.43 -13.74
CA ILE A 52 17.13 -13.24 -12.73
C ILE A 52 16.41 -13.07 -11.38
N PRO A 53 15.88 -14.14 -10.77
CA PRO A 53 15.27 -14.07 -9.44
C PRO A 53 16.36 -14.04 -8.36
N GLU A 54 16.34 -12.99 -7.53
CA GLU A 54 17.06 -12.95 -6.26
C GLU A 54 16.11 -13.39 -5.15
N GLN A 55 16.51 -14.38 -4.36
CA GLN A 55 15.68 -14.94 -3.28
C GLN A 55 16.24 -14.57 -1.92
N ARG A 56 15.35 -14.32 -0.96
CA ARG A 56 15.71 -14.05 0.44
C ARG A 56 14.81 -14.84 1.38
N SER A 57 15.40 -15.32 2.47
CA SER A 57 14.77 -16.06 3.56
C SER A 57 15.00 -15.36 4.91
N GLY A 58 14.67 -16.04 6.02
CA GLY A 58 14.80 -15.49 7.37
C GLY A 58 13.68 -14.51 7.72
N PHE A 59 12.45 -14.84 7.31
CA PHE A 59 11.25 -14.09 7.65
C PHE A 59 10.47 -14.86 8.71
N CYS A 60 10.16 -14.21 9.83
CA CYS A 60 9.16 -14.72 10.77
C CYS A 60 7.77 -14.57 10.14
N ILE A 61 6.82 -15.40 10.56
CA ILE A 61 5.47 -15.40 10.00
C ILE A 61 4.46 -15.32 11.15
N ASN A 62 3.47 -14.43 11.04
CA ASN A 62 2.22 -14.64 11.78
C ASN A 62 1.09 -14.91 10.79
N VAL A 63 0.18 -15.79 11.20
CA VAL A 63 -0.98 -16.20 10.42
C VAL A 63 -2.24 -15.83 11.20
N LEU A 64 -3.15 -15.10 10.55
CA LEU A 64 -4.46 -14.81 11.12
C LEU A 64 -5.38 -16.01 10.91
N GLN A 65 -5.91 -16.54 12.00
CA GLN A 65 -6.92 -17.60 12.02
C GLN A 65 -7.94 -17.29 13.11
N ASP A 66 -9.24 -17.46 12.83
CA ASP A 66 -10.31 -17.29 13.82
C ASP A 66 -10.26 -15.96 14.62
N HIS A 67 -9.82 -14.88 13.95
CA HIS A 67 -9.65 -13.52 14.48
C HIS A 67 -8.43 -13.27 15.39
N GLU A 68 -7.56 -14.26 15.56
CA GLU A 68 -6.33 -14.15 16.35
C GLU A 68 -5.10 -14.41 15.46
N TRP A 69 -3.98 -13.77 15.79
CA TRP A 69 -2.69 -14.00 15.13
C TRP A 69 -1.89 -15.08 15.84
N TYR A 70 -1.39 -16.03 15.07
CA TYR A 70 -0.55 -17.12 15.58
C TYR A 70 0.82 -17.12 14.90
N TYR A 71 1.85 -17.49 15.65
CA TYR A 71 3.01 -18.12 15.05
C TYR A 71 2.61 -19.50 14.52
N PRO A 72 3.10 -19.93 13.36
CA PRO A 72 2.82 -21.27 12.85
C PRO A 72 3.12 -22.42 13.81
N SER A 73 4.11 -22.29 14.69
CA SER A 73 4.39 -23.28 15.74
C SER A 73 3.28 -23.40 16.79
N GLU A 74 2.45 -22.38 16.96
CA GLU A 74 1.28 -22.38 17.83
C GLU A 74 0.08 -23.09 17.15
N ILE A 75 0.16 -23.35 15.84
CA ILE A 75 -0.91 -24.02 15.09
C ILE A 75 -0.75 -25.54 15.22
N GLU A 76 -1.78 -26.19 15.78
CA GLU A 76 -1.81 -27.63 15.99
C GLU A 76 -1.60 -28.42 14.68
N GLY A 77 -0.60 -29.32 14.64
CA GLY A 77 -0.29 -30.17 13.49
C GLY A 77 0.69 -29.58 12.46
N ALA A 78 1.44 -28.52 12.80
CA ALA A 78 2.56 -28.05 11.99
C ALA A 78 3.69 -29.12 11.92
N PRO A 79 4.28 -29.39 10.74
CA PRO A 79 5.41 -30.32 10.62
C PRO A 79 6.64 -29.95 11.49
N ASP A 80 7.26 -30.92 12.15
CA ASP A 80 8.33 -30.70 13.16
C ASP A 80 9.61 -30.04 12.60
N ASP A 81 9.98 -30.35 11.35
CA ASP A 81 11.13 -29.77 10.65
C ASP A 81 10.99 -28.26 10.35
N LEU A 82 9.77 -27.73 10.51
CA LEU A 82 9.42 -26.35 10.23
C LEU A 82 9.48 -25.46 11.48
N VAL A 83 9.55 -26.08 12.66
CA VAL A 83 9.56 -25.45 13.98
C VAL A 83 10.98 -24.99 14.33
N GLU A 84 12.01 -25.79 14.01
CA GLU A 84 13.40 -25.51 14.40
C GLU A 84 13.97 -24.19 13.82
N GLU A 85 13.74 -23.87 12.55
CA GLU A 85 14.23 -22.60 11.94
C GLU A 85 13.50 -21.35 12.48
N GLU A 86 12.22 -21.48 12.86
CA GLU A 86 11.43 -20.39 13.42
C GLU A 86 11.80 -20.15 14.89
N PHE A 87 12.01 -21.21 15.66
CA PHE A 87 12.56 -21.13 17.02
C PHE A 87 13.97 -20.52 17.03
N ALA A 88 14.83 -20.83 16.06
CA ALA A 88 16.14 -20.21 15.93
C ALA A 88 16.07 -18.69 15.68
N LEU A 89 15.03 -18.20 15.00
CA LEU A 89 14.80 -16.77 14.81
C LEU A 89 14.23 -16.07 16.05
N ARG A 90 13.59 -16.84 16.95
CA ARG A 90 13.08 -16.39 18.25
C ARG A 90 14.03 -16.74 19.41
N GLU A 91 15.21 -17.28 19.11
CA GLU A 91 16.21 -17.71 20.09
C GLU A 91 16.78 -16.47 20.79
N GLY A 92 16.37 -16.26 22.05
CA GLY A 92 16.71 -15.09 22.85
C GLY A 92 15.52 -14.22 23.28
N GLU A 93 14.30 -14.54 22.85
CA GLU A 93 13.09 -13.94 23.44
C GLU A 93 12.96 -14.33 24.92
N GLU A 94 12.59 -13.36 25.78
CA GLU A 94 12.34 -13.63 27.18
C GLU A 94 11.08 -14.51 27.31
N ALA A 95 11.29 -15.75 27.73
CA ALA A 95 10.20 -16.61 28.15
C ALA A 95 9.66 -16.15 29.51
N ASP A 96 8.37 -16.37 29.74
CA ASP A 96 7.75 -16.11 31.04
C ASP A 96 8.33 -17.03 32.14
N VAL A 97 7.84 -16.85 33.37
CA VAL A 97 8.30 -17.61 34.55
C VAL A 97 8.08 -19.12 34.39
N ASP A 98 7.14 -19.52 33.51
CA ASP A 98 6.78 -20.90 33.21
C ASP A 98 7.49 -21.44 31.95
N GLY A 99 8.31 -20.63 31.28
CA GLY A 99 9.07 -21.00 30.09
C GLY A 99 8.30 -20.87 28.78
N ASN A 100 7.13 -20.23 28.77
CA ASN A 100 6.35 -20.00 27.56
C ASN A 100 6.78 -18.69 26.88
N LEU A 101 6.80 -18.72 25.55
CA LEU A 101 6.98 -17.51 24.75
C LEU A 101 5.67 -16.72 24.66
N THR A 102 5.77 -15.41 24.47
CA THR A 102 4.58 -14.56 24.29
C THR A 102 3.83 -14.99 23.01
N PRO A 103 2.50 -15.21 23.08
CA PRO A 103 1.70 -15.53 21.91
C PRO A 103 1.76 -14.41 20.86
N ALA A 104 1.76 -14.78 19.57
CA ALA A 104 1.81 -13.78 18.50
C ALA A 104 0.73 -12.68 18.63
N ASP A 105 -0.49 -13.01 19.08
CA ASP A 105 -1.58 -12.04 19.20
C ASP A 105 -1.40 -11.02 20.33
N GLU A 106 -0.58 -11.34 21.33
CA GLU A 106 -0.32 -10.50 22.50
C GLU A 106 0.91 -9.60 22.33
N GLU A 107 1.76 -9.89 21.33
CA GLU A 107 2.96 -9.11 21.06
C GLU A 107 2.66 -7.72 20.50
N TRP A 108 3.31 -6.70 21.07
CA TRP A 108 3.26 -5.34 20.56
C TRP A 108 4.09 -5.17 19.29
N ILE A 109 3.52 -4.48 18.31
CA ILE A 109 4.18 -4.16 17.05
C ILE A 109 4.73 -2.74 17.14
N GLU A 110 6.05 -2.58 17.24
CA GLU A 110 6.70 -1.26 17.23
C GLU A 110 6.69 -0.62 15.84
N HIS A 111 6.86 -1.42 14.79
CA HIS A 111 6.95 -0.97 13.40
C HIS A 111 6.05 -1.79 12.48
N LEU A 112 5.05 -1.16 11.88
CA LEU A 112 4.15 -1.79 10.95
C LEU A 112 4.25 -1.14 9.56
N ILE A 113 4.69 -1.90 8.56
CA ILE A 113 4.61 -1.47 7.16
C ILE A 113 3.35 -2.10 6.53
N VAL A 114 2.45 -1.26 6.05
CA VAL A 114 1.15 -1.65 5.48
C VAL A 114 1.19 -1.47 3.96
N THR A 115 1.09 -2.58 3.23
CA THR A 115 1.10 -2.63 1.75
C THR A 115 -0.10 -3.38 1.18
N VAL A 116 -1.14 -3.59 1.99
CA VAL A 116 -2.42 -4.12 1.52
C VAL A 116 -3.09 -3.10 0.59
N LYS A 117 -4.09 -3.55 -0.16
CA LYS A 117 -4.89 -2.60 -0.95
C LYS A 117 -5.71 -1.70 -0.05
N THR A 118 -6.02 -0.51 -0.54
CA THR A 118 -6.84 0.46 0.19
C THR A 118 -8.18 -0.10 0.64
N THR A 119 -8.85 -0.88 -0.21
CA THR A 119 -10.12 -1.56 0.13
C THR A 119 -10.02 -2.56 1.29
N GLN A 120 -8.82 -2.96 1.67
CA GLN A 120 -8.57 -3.92 2.74
C GLN A 120 -8.05 -3.27 4.02
N ILE A 121 -7.78 -1.95 4.00
CA ILE A 121 -7.15 -1.25 5.13
C ILE A 121 -7.99 -1.39 6.40
N GLU A 122 -9.29 -1.15 6.33
CA GLU A 122 -10.15 -1.23 7.53
C GLU A 122 -10.02 -2.59 8.21
N ARG A 123 -10.21 -3.68 7.46
CA ARG A 123 -10.09 -5.05 7.99
C ARG A 123 -8.69 -5.34 8.51
N ALA A 124 -7.67 -4.95 7.74
CA ALA A 124 -6.27 -5.21 8.06
C ALA A 124 -5.84 -4.48 9.34
N MET A 125 -6.20 -3.20 9.50
CA MET A 125 -5.88 -2.43 10.69
C MET A 125 -6.69 -2.89 11.90
N LYS A 126 -7.98 -3.25 11.74
CA LYS A 126 -8.77 -3.86 12.83
C LYS A 126 -8.11 -5.11 13.39
N SER A 127 -7.55 -5.97 12.53
CA SER A 127 -6.92 -7.22 12.98
C SER A 127 -5.65 -7.04 13.82
N VAL A 128 -5.01 -5.88 13.81
CA VAL A 128 -3.78 -5.63 14.59
C VAL A 128 -3.92 -4.42 15.52
N ARG A 129 -5.13 -3.88 15.67
CA ARG A 129 -5.37 -2.66 16.45
C ARG A 129 -4.89 -2.83 17.89
N HIS A 130 -5.16 -3.99 18.50
CA HIS A 130 -4.79 -4.30 19.89
C HIS A 130 -3.28 -4.49 20.08
N ARG A 131 -2.55 -4.77 19.00
CA ARG A 131 -1.08 -4.93 19.00
C ARG A 131 -0.34 -3.61 18.75
N LEU A 132 -1.05 -2.49 18.62
CA LEU A 132 -0.46 -1.17 18.31
C LEU A 132 -0.71 -0.19 19.45
N THR A 133 0.32 0.57 19.80
CA THR A 133 0.27 1.59 20.86
C THR A 133 0.57 2.97 20.28
N PRO A 134 0.40 4.05 21.05
CA PRO A 134 0.82 5.40 20.64
C PRO A 134 2.34 5.52 20.38
N GLN A 135 3.15 4.56 20.84
CA GLN A 135 4.58 4.48 20.57
C GLN A 135 4.89 3.72 19.28
N SER A 136 3.95 2.94 18.74
CA SER A 136 4.12 2.25 17.47
C SER A 136 4.19 3.24 16.29
N SER A 137 4.86 2.85 15.22
CA SER A 137 4.89 3.57 13.95
C SER A 137 4.29 2.74 12.83
N VAL A 138 3.32 3.31 12.11
CA VAL A 138 2.62 2.65 10.99
C VAL A 138 2.93 3.40 9.70
N LEU A 139 3.62 2.74 8.77
CA LEU A 139 3.89 3.26 7.43
C LEU A 139 2.89 2.69 6.42
N PHE A 140 2.10 3.55 5.79
CA PHE A 140 1.22 3.19 4.68
C PHE A 140 1.93 3.39 3.33
N LEU A 141 2.10 2.29 2.59
CA LEU A 141 2.58 2.27 1.20
C LEU A 141 1.46 1.79 0.27
N THR A 142 0.33 2.49 0.33
CA THR A 142 -0.88 2.20 -0.44
C THR A 142 -0.97 3.07 -1.69
N ASN A 143 -1.74 2.64 -2.69
CA ASN A 143 -2.14 3.51 -3.80
C ASN A 143 -3.46 4.20 -3.47
N GLY A 144 -3.68 5.42 -3.97
CA GLY A 144 -4.90 6.16 -3.64
C GLY A 144 -4.76 6.98 -2.36
N LEU A 145 -5.80 7.77 -2.05
CA LEU A 145 -5.87 8.69 -0.90
C LEU A 145 -7.19 8.49 -0.14
N GLY A 146 -7.30 9.08 1.05
CA GLY A 146 -8.45 8.92 1.96
C GLY A 146 -8.24 7.87 3.06
N VAL A 147 -7.05 7.26 3.12
CA VAL A 147 -6.73 6.17 4.06
C VAL A 147 -6.61 6.68 5.49
N LEU A 148 -6.03 7.87 5.68
CA LEU A 148 -5.82 8.43 7.02
C LEU A 148 -7.14 8.74 7.70
N GLU A 149 -8.05 9.37 6.97
CA GLU A 149 -9.39 9.73 7.41
C GLU A 149 -10.16 8.49 7.80
N GLU A 150 -10.14 7.45 6.95
CA GLU A 150 -10.80 6.18 7.22
C GLU A 150 -10.23 5.48 8.47
N VAL A 151 -8.91 5.44 8.62
CA VAL A 151 -8.25 4.81 9.76
C VAL A 151 -8.56 5.55 11.06
N ASN A 152 -8.50 6.88 11.05
CA ASN A 152 -8.83 7.70 12.21
C ASN A 152 -10.31 7.58 12.57
N GLU A 153 -11.22 7.60 11.60
CA GLU A 153 -12.67 7.51 11.86
C GLU A 153 -13.07 6.13 12.38
N LYS A 154 -12.58 5.05 11.77
CA LYS A 154 -13.10 3.69 12.00
C LYS A 154 -12.27 2.85 12.98
N ILE A 155 -11.00 3.19 13.20
CA ILE A 155 -10.06 2.36 13.98
C ILE A 155 -9.58 3.10 15.23
N TRP A 156 -9.13 4.34 15.09
CA TRP A 156 -8.63 5.17 16.19
C TRP A 156 -9.31 6.55 16.25
N PRO A 157 -10.60 6.59 16.64
CA PRO A 157 -11.31 7.85 16.78
C PRO A 157 -10.69 8.74 17.86
N ASP A 158 -10.23 8.16 18.98
CA ASP A 158 -9.47 8.88 20.01
C ASP A 158 -8.02 9.12 19.56
N GLU A 159 -7.65 10.40 19.44
CA GLU A 159 -6.30 10.87 19.13
C GLU A 159 -5.22 10.32 20.05
N ARG A 160 -5.54 10.05 21.33
CA ARG A 160 -4.56 9.61 22.33
C ARG A 160 -4.12 8.16 22.14
N GLU A 161 -4.92 7.37 21.43
CA GLU A 161 -4.65 5.96 21.14
C GLU A 161 -3.99 5.76 19.77
N ARG A 162 -3.85 6.83 18.97
CA ARG A 162 -3.32 6.74 17.61
C ARG A 162 -1.82 6.43 17.62
N PRO A 163 -1.35 5.45 16.82
CA PRO A 163 0.07 5.29 16.56
C PRO A 163 0.61 6.42 15.68
N ASN A 164 1.93 6.51 15.58
CA ASN A 164 2.59 7.48 14.71
C ASN A 164 2.43 7.07 13.24
N TYR A 165 1.83 7.93 12.42
CA TYR A 165 1.61 7.60 11.01
C TYR A 165 2.69 8.16 10.09
N LEU A 166 3.15 7.28 9.19
CA LEU A 166 3.97 7.63 8.05
C LEU A 166 3.22 7.24 6.79
N PHE A 167 3.42 8.01 5.73
CA PHE A 167 2.92 7.66 4.41
C PHE A 167 4.10 7.60 3.45
N GLY A 168 3.94 6.82 2.40
CA GLY A 168 4.91 6.79 1.32
C GLY A 168 4.29 6.60 -0.04
N VAL A 169 5.03 7.06 -1.04
CA VAL A 169 4.74 6.88 -2.45
C VAL A 169 5.93 6.21 -3.11
N THR A 170 5.66 5.07 -3.75
CA THR A 170 6.65 4.34 -4.52
C THR A 170 6.42 4.52 -6.02
N SER A 171 7.50 4.77 -6.74
CA SER A 171 7.56 4.88 -8.21
C SER A 171 8.29 3.71 -8.88
N HIS A 172 8.70 2.69 -8.10
CA HIS A 172 9.27 1.47 -8.66
C HIS A 172 8.27 0.75 -9.56
N GLY A 173 8.74 0.28 -10.72
CA GLY A 173 7.96 -0.54 -11.63
C GLY A 173 7.90 -1.97 -11.13
N LEU A 174 6.85 -2.33 -10.38
CA LEU A 174 6.70 -3.66 -9.77
C LEU A 174 5.47 -4.36 -10.34
N PHE A 175 5.64 -5.59 -10.82
CA PHE A 175 4.52 -6.44 -11.24
C PHE A 175 4.68 -7.87 -10.74
N LYS A 176 3.55 -8.57 -10.60
CA LYS A 176 3.53 -9.93 -10.07
C LYS A 176 4.04 -10.91 -11.12
N SER A 177 5.03 -11.74 -10.77
CA SER A 177 5.52 -12.83 -11.64
C SER A 177 5.27 -14.23 -11.04
N GLY A 178 4.93 -14.32 -9.76
CA GLY A 178 4.59 -15.57 -9.10
C GLY A 178 3.96 -15.36 -7.72
N LEU A 179 3.75 -16.44 -6.97
CA LEU A 179 3.45 -16.33 -5.53
C LEU A 179 4.75 -16.01 -4.79
N PHE A 180 4.72 -14.99 -3.93
CA PHE A 180 5.90 -14.44 -3.25
C PHE A 180 7.04 -13.96 -4.17
N GLU A 181 6.78 -13.86 -5.47
CA GLU A 181 7.72 -13.40 -6.49
C GLU A 181 7.22 -12.12 -7.16
N THR A 182 8.07 -11.09 -7.15
CA THR A 182 7.81 -9.79 -7.77
C THR A 182 8.89 -9.47 -8.80
N THR A 183 8.50 -9.05 -10.01
CA THR A 183 9.45 -8.52 -10.98
C THR A 183 9.63 -7.01 -10.79
N HIS A 184 10.88 -6.58 -10.63
CA HIS A 184 11.30 -5.18 -10.59
C HIS A 184 11.71 -4.73 -12.00
N ALA A 185 10.73 -4.21 -12.72
CA ALA A 185 10.81 -3.84 -14.13
C ALA A 185 11.49 -2.49 -14.38
N GLY A 186 11.47 -1.61 -13.39
CA GLY A 186 12.03 -0.27 -13.51
C GLY A 186 12.39 0.29 -12.14
N VAL A 187 13.63 0.76 -12.04
CA VAL A 187 14.13 1.44 -10.84
C VAL A 187 13.42 2.77 -10.68
N GLY A 188 12.79 2.95 -9.53
CA GLY A 188 12.19 4.21 -9.11
C GLY A 188 12.79 4.66 -7.78
N ALA A 189 11.99 5.41 -7.04
CA ALA A 189 12.28 5.82 -5.68
C ALA A 189 11.04 5.62 -4.79
N THR A 190 11.30 5.45 -3.49
CA THR A 190 10.26 5.42 -2.45
C THR A 190 10.39 6.67 -1.59
N THR A 191 9.46 7.61 -1.73
CA THR A 191 9.44 8.82 -0.90
C THR A 191 8.51 8.60 0.27
N ILE A 192 8.98 8.88 1.49
CA ILE A 192 8.20 8.76 2.72
C ILE A 192 8.17 10.09 3.47
N GLY A 193 7.15 10.28 4.31
CA GLY A 193 7.01 11.45 5.16
C GLY A 193 6.15 11.14 6.38
N VAL A 194 6.44 11.84 7.47
CA VAL A 194 5.71 11.73 8.73
C VAL A 194 4.49 12.64 8.68
N VAL A 195 3.32 12.12 9.06
CA VAL A 195 2.09 12.91 9.15
C VAL A 195 1.88 13.33 10.60
N ARG A 196 2.01 14.64 10.86
CA ARG A 196 1.70 15.25 12.15
C ARG A 196 0.19 15.33 12.31
N GLN A 197 -0.32 14.99 13.49
CA GLN A 197 -1.75 14.81 13.74
C GLN A 197 -2.35 15.81 14.71
N SER A 198 -1.54 16.50 15.51
CA SER A 198 -2.04 17.33 16.61
C SER A 198 -1.32 18.67 16.69
N PRO A 199 -1.97 19.73 17.21
CA PRO A 199 -1.29 20.97 17.63
C PRO A 199 -0.17 20.73 18.66
N ARG A 200 -0.12 19.56 19.32
CA ARG A 200 1.04 19.12 20.12
C ARG A 200 2.31 19.00 19.30
N ASP A 201 2.19 18.62 18.03
CA ASP A 201 3.32 18.53 17.09
C ASP A 201 3.77 19.92 16.60
N ASP A 202 2.89 20.93 16.69
CA ASP A 202 3.13 22.31 16.26
C ASP A 202 3.58 23.24 17.42
N MET A 203 3.21 22.94 18.68
CA MET A 203 3.64 23.73 19.86
C MET A 203 5.11 23.52 20.24
N GLU A 204 5.78 22.50 19.70
CA GLU A 204 7.22 22.30 19.84
C GLU A 204 8.06 22.95 18.72
N ASP A 205 7.43 23.68 17.78
CA ASP A 205 8.15 24.60 16.90
C ASP A 205 8.53 25.89 17.68
N THR A 206 9.39 25.70 18.69
CA THR A 206 10.11 26.83 19.30
C THR A 206 11.03 27.44 18.25
N ALA A 207 11.16 28.77 18.28
CA ALA A 207 11.87 29.60 17.31
C ALA A 207 13.38 29.31 17.13
N ASP A 208 13.92 28.25 17.75
CA ASP A 208 15.34 27.89 17.77
C ASP A 208 15.72 26.78 16.78
N GLY A 209 14.81 26.29 15.94
CA GLY A 209 15.15 25.33 14.87
C GLY A 209 15.61 23.95 15.37
N SER A 210 15.38 23.64 16.64
CA SER A 210 15.51 22.28 17.19
C SER A 210 14.40 21.41 16.63
N SER A 211 14.71 20.50 15.71
CA SER A 211 13.75 19.53 15.17
C SER A 211 12.99 18.84 16.29
N THR A 212 11.64 18.88 16.27
CA THR A 212 10.79 18.01 17.10
C THR A 212 11.30 16.58 16.98
N ALA A 213 11.79 15.99 18.07
CA ALA A 213 12.35 14.65 18.02
C ALA A 213 11.21 13.66 17.75
N PHE A 214 11.19 13.04 16.57
CA PHE A 214 10.22 11.99 16.28
C PHE A 214 10.32 10.86 17.33
N ALA A 215 9.22 10.13 17.53
CA ALA A 215 9.23 8.92 18.34
C ALA A 215 10.43 8.02 17.96
N PRO A 216 11.10 7.35 18.91
CA PRO A 216 12.24 6.46 18.61
C PRO A 216 11.91 5.44 17.52
N SER A 217 10.69 4.92 17.55
CA SER A 217 10.15 3.98 16.57
C SER A 217 10.10 4.57 15.15
N THR A 218 9.65 5.83 15.03
CA THR A 218 9.58 6.57 13.76
C THR A 218 10.99 6.83 13.22
N ASN A 219 11.92 7.26 14.08
CA ASN A 219 13.32 7.48 13.70
C ASN A 219 13.98 6.20 13.21
N PHE A 220 13.76 5.08 13.90
CA PHE A 220 14.26 3.78 13.47
C PHE A 220 13.74 3.40 12.09
N LEU A 221 12.43 3.56 11.85
CA LEU A 221 11.82 3.19 10.57
C LEU A 221 12.32 4.09 9.42
N LEU A 222 12.37 5.41 9.63
CA LEU A 222 12.94 6.36 8.66
C LEU A 222 14.39 6.01 8.30
N LYS A 223 15.23 5.78 9.32
CA LYS A 223 16.65 5.44 9.14
C LYS A 223 16.80 4.11 8.40
N THR A 224 16.05 3.09 8.83
CA THR A 224 16.11 1.75 8.22
C THR A 224 15.74 1.80 6.75
N LEU A 225 14.66 2.50 6.38
CA LEU A 225 14.21 2.59 5.00
C LEU A 225 15.17 3.42 4.13
N THR A 226 15.59 4.60 4.59
CA THR A 226 16.52 5.48 3.84
C THR A 226 17.91 4.88 3.66
N GLN A 227 18.37 4.06 4.60
CA GLN A 227 19.63 3.34 4.51
C GLN A 227 19.53 2.02 3.72
N THR A 228 18.36 1.64 3.22
CA THR A 228 18.19 0.44 2.41
C THR A 228 18.31 0.79 0.91
N PRO A 229 19.44 0.49 0.24
CA PRO A 229 19.75 1.05 -1.08
C PRO A 229 18.74 0.64 -2.16
N GLU A 230 18.21 -0.58 -2.09
CA GLU A 230 17.26 -1.09 -3.06
C GLU A 230 15.95 -0.30 -3.11
N LEU A 231 15.55 0.32 -2.00
CA LEU A 231 14.32 1.12 -1.93
C LEU A 231 14.48 2.51 -2.53
N ALA A 232 15.73 2.96 -2.75
CA ALA A 232 16.07 4.33 -3.13
C ALA A 232 15.23 5.34 -2.33
N CYS A 233 15.19 5.16 -1.02
CA CYS A 233 14.21 5.81 -0.17
C CYS A 233 14.67 7.20 0.27
N ILE A 234 13.77 8.18 0.19
CA ILE A 234 14.01 9.56 0.58
C ILE A 234 12.92 9.98 1.56
N SER A 235 13.31 10.66 2.64
CA SER A 235 12.37 11.30 3.57
C SER A 235 12.12 12.74 3.15
N THR A 236 10.86 13.19 3.22
CA THR A 236 10.46 14.56 2.95
C THR A 236 9.37 15.03 3.92
N ASN A 237 9.03 16.32 3.89
CA ASN A 237 7.94 16.88 4.69
C ASN A 237 6.56 16.44 4.17
N ALA A 238 5.54 16.57 5.02
CA ALA A 238 4.18 16.11 4.73
C ALA A 238 3.58 16.77 3.46
N ILE A 239 3.85 18.06 3.23
CA ILE A 239 3.31 18.80 2.07
C ILE A 239 3.91 18.25 0.78
N ASP A 240 5.24 18.13 0.70
CA ASP A 240 5.92 17.62 -0.49
C ASP A 240 5.53 16.17 -0.79
N LEU A 241 5.38 15.33 0.25
CA LEU A 241 4.86 13.98 0.08
C LEU A 241 3.43 14.02 -0.49
N PHE A 242 2.56 14.86 0.06
CA PHE A 242 1.18 14.97 -0.38
C PHE A 242 1.09 15.43 -1.84
N LEU A 243 1.92 16.39 -2.26
CA LEU A 243 2.03 16.81 -3.66
C LEU A 243 2.42 15.65 -4.59
N LEU A 244 3.37 14.80 -4.18
CA LEU A 244 3.77 13.61 -4.96
C LEU A 244 2.66 12.56 -5.02
N GLN A 245 1.94 12.35 -3.92
CA GLN A 245 0.79 11.44 -3.89
C GLN A 245 -0.32 11.91 -4.82
N LEU A 246 -0.63 13.21 -4.81
CA LEU A 246 -1.65 13.82 -5.69
C LEU A 246 -1.27 13.74 -7.17
N GLU A 247 0.01 13.91 -7.51
CA GLU A 247 0.48 13.70 -8.87
C GLU A 247 0.28 12.25 -9.34
N LYS A 248 0.66 11.28 -8.50
CA LYS A 248 0.43 9.86 -8.79
C LYS A 248 -1.07 9.54 -8.88
N LEU A 249 -1.87 10.11 -7.98
CA LEU A 249 -3.32 9.97 -7.98
C LEU A 249 -3.93 10.47 -9.28
N ALA A 250 -3.55 11.67 -9.74
CA ALA A 250 -4.08 12.26 -10.96
C ALA A 250 -3.81 11.40 -12.20
N VAL A 251 -2.61 10.82 -12.32
CA VAL A 251 -2.28 9.86 -13.37
C VAL A 251 -3.14 8.60 -13.27
N ASN A 252 -3.28 8.05 -12.06
CA ASN A 252 -4.06 6.84 -11.80
C ASN A 252 -5.57 7.03 -12.03
N CYS A 253 -6.11 8.23 -11.78
CA CYS A 253 -7.53 8.58 -12.05
C CYS A 253 -7.89 8.51 -13.53
N VAL A 254 -6.89 8.40 -14.40
CA VAL A 254 -7.08 8.36 -15.85
C VAL A 254 -6.67 7.00 -16.41
N ILE A 255 -5.43 6.56 -16.17
CA ILE A 255 -4.91 5.33 -16.79
C ILE A 255 -5.68 4.11 -16.30
N ASN A 256 -5.85 3.96 -14.99
CA ASN A 256 -6.41 2.75 -14.39
C ASN A 256 -7.88 2.52 -14.76
N PRO A 257 -8.81 3.48 -14.59
CA PRO A 257 -10.20 3.25 -14.97
C PRO A 257 -10.38 3.10 -16.48
N LEU A 258 -9.66 3.88 -17.31
CA LEU A 258 -9.85 3.79 -18.76
C LEU A 258 -9.32 2.48 -19.33
N THR A 259 -8.16 1.99 -18.89
CA THR A 259 -7.69 0.65 -19.28
C THR A 259 -8.66 -0.43 -18.82
N LEU A 260 -9.22 -0.35 -17.62
CA LEU A 260 -10.24 -1.29 -17.16
C LEU A 260 -11.48 -1.25 -18.07
N LEU A 261 -12.01 -0.06 -18.39
CA LEU A 261 -13.23 0.10 -19.17
C LEU A 261 -13.03 -0.36 -20.62
N MET A 262 -11.86 -0.10 -21.20
CA MET A 262 -11.52 -0.47 -22.57
C MET A 262 -10.92 -1.88 -22.72
N ASP A 263 -10.55 -2.53 -21.60
CA ASP A 263 -9.85 -3.82 -21.58
C ASP A 263 -8.55 -3.83 -22.40
N CYS A 264 -7.75 -2.77 -22.28
CA CYS A 264 -6.54 -2.54 -23.07
C CYS A 264 -5.29 -2.33 -22.20
N LYS A 265 -4.10 -2.45 -22.80
CA LYS A 265 -2.84 -2.08 -22.16
C LYS A 265 -2.71 -0.56 -22.00
N ASN A 266 -1.80 -0.10 -21.15
CA ASN A 266 -1.61 1.33 -20.88
C ASN A 266 -1.27 2.13 -22.14
N GLY A 267 -0.42 1.59 -23.02
CA GLY A 267 0.05 2.29 -24.22
C GLY A 267 -1.06 2.51 -25.26
N GLU A 268 -2.06 1.62 -25.30
CA GLU A 268 -3.19 1.72 -26.22
C GLU A 268 -4.03 2.98 -25.98
N LEU A 269 -4.04 3.50 -24.75
CA LEU A 269 -4.72 4.76 -24.41
C LEU A 269 -4.19 5.97 -25.20
N LEU A 270 -2.97 5.91 -25.72
CA LEU A 270 -2.31 7.02 -26.42
C LEU A 270 -2.73 7.16 -27.88
N TYR A 271 -3.21 6.08 -28.49
CA TYR A 271 -3.46 6.02 -29.94
C TYR A 271 -4.92 6.30 -30.32
N HIS A 272 -5.76 6.69 -29.36
CA HIS A 272 -7.18 6.97 -29.58
C HIS A 272 -7.54 8.40 -29.23
N TYR A 273 -7.97 9.16 -30.24
CA TYR A 273 -8.39 10.56 -30.09
C TYR A 273 -9.53 10.73 -29.07
N ASN A 274 -10.51 9.81 -29.10
CA ASN A 274 -11.64 9.84 -28.17
C ASN A 274 -11.20 9.67 -26.72
N LEU A 275 -10.29 8.73 -26.45
CA LEU A 275 -9.74 8.53 -25.10
C LEU A 275 -8.94 9.76 -24.67
N THR A 276 -8.10 10.32 -25.54
CA THR A 276 -7.37 11.57 -25.24
C THR A 276 -8.30 12.71 -24.80
N ARG A 277 -9.49 12.84 -25.42
CA ARG A 277 -10.49 13.84 -24.98
C ARG A 277 -11.05 13.52 -23.60
N VAL A 278 -11.39 12.27 -23.32
CA VAL A 278 -11.87 11.85 -22.00
C VAL A 278 -10.82 12.09 -20.92
N GLN A 279 -9.56 11.72 -21.18
CA GLN A 279 -8.43 11.96 -20.27
C GLN A 279 -8.31 13.43 -19.90
N ARG A 280 -8.37 14.33 -20.90
CA ARG A 280 -8.32 15.79 -20.69
C ARG A 280 -9.45 16.27 -19.78
N LEU A 281 -10.67 15.81 -20.03
CA LEU A 281 -11.83 16.24 -19.25
C LEU A 281 -11.77 15.76 -17.79
N LEU A 282 -11.35 14.51 -17.57
CA LEU A 282 -11.14 13.98 -16.21
C LEU A 282 -10.07 14.78 -15.46
N LEU A 283 -8.97 15.10 -16.13
CA LEU A 283 -7.86 15.87 -15.54
C LEU A 283 -8.22 17.32 -15.24
N ILE A 284 -9.17 17.93 -15.97
CA ILE A 284 -9.67 19.26 -15.65
C ILE A 284 -10.38 19.25 -14.30
N GLU A 285 -11.27 18.28 -14.04
CA GLU A 285 -11.93 18.15 -12.75
C GLU A 285 -10.93 17.84 -11.63
N VAL A 286 -10.00 16.89 -11.85
CA VAL A 286 -8.95 16.55 -10.88
C VAL A 286 -8.09 17.77 -10.53
N SER A 287 -7.64 18.51 -11.54
CA SER A 287 -6.86 19.75 -11.39
C SER A 287 -7.62 20.78 -10.57
N ALA A 288 -8.89 21.03 -10.90
CA ALA A 288 -9.73 22.01 -10.21
C ALA A 288 -9.90 21.68 -8.72
N VAL A 289 -10.13 20.39 -8.38
CA VAL A 289 -10.22 19.94 -6.98
C VAL A 289 -8.90 20.14 -6.27
N ILE A 290 -7.79 19.62 -6.80
CA ILE A 290 -6.47 19.68 -6.16
C ILE A 290 -6.07 21.13 -5.88
N CYS A 291 -6.26 22.01 -6.86
CA CYS A 291 -5.92 23.42 -6.75
C CYS A 291 -6.82 24.21 -5.76
N ALA A 292 -7.95 23.65 -5.35
CA ALA A 292 -8.89 24.24 -4.39
C ALA A 292 -8.75 23.66 -2.98
N LEU A 293 -7.87 22.68 -2.76
CA LEU A 293 -7.69 22.04 -1.46
C LEU A 293 -7.16 23.04 -0.41
N PRO A 294 -7.78 23.14 0.78
CA PRO A 294 -7.31 24.04 1.85
C PRO A 294 -5.91 23.69 2.34
N GLU A 295 -5.54 22.39 2.35
CA GLU A 295 -4.23 21.90 2.78
C GLU A 295 -3.08 22.40 1.90
N LEU A 296 -3.38 22.88 0.69
CA LEU A 296 -2.40 23.35 -0.29
C LEU A 296 -2.42 24.87 -0.48
N GLN A 297 -3.19 25.60 0.34
CA GLN A 297 -3.18 27.06 0.30
C GLN A 297 -1.78 27.60 0.62
N GLY A 298 -1.30 28.53 -0.19
CA GLY A 298 0.03 29.13 -0.04
C GLY A 298 1.19 28.32 -0.64
N VAL A 299 0.96 27.11 -1.15
CA VAL A 299 2.01 26.33 -1.83
C VAL A 299 2.39 27.00 -3.17
N PRO A 300 3.66 27.40 -3.35
CA PRO A 300 4.08 28.12 -4.54
C PRO A 300 4.02 27.25 -5.80
N GLY A 301 3.52 27.82 -6.89
CA GLY A 301 3.48 27.13 -8.19
C GLY A 301 2.44 26.01 -8.30
N LEU A 302 1.53 25.85 -7.33
CA LEU A 302 0.52 24.80 -7.31
C LEU A 302 -0.30 24.72 -8.62
N GLN A 303 -0.79 25.86 -9.10
CA GLN A 303 -1.58 25.95 -10.34
C GLN A 303 -0.81 25.47 -11.57
N SER A 304 0.49 25.75 -11.63
CA SER A 304 1.36 25.28 -12.72
C SER A 304 1.63 23.78 -12.59
N ARG A 305 1.94 23.31 -11.36
CA ARG A 305 2.21 21.91 -11.03
C ARG A 305 1.02 21.01 -11.36
N PHE A 306 -0.20 21.41 -11.01
CA PHE A 306 -1.41 20.64 -11.27
C PHE A 306 -2.22 21.15 -12.45
N SER A 307 -1.63 21.94 -13.35
CA SER A 307 -2.30 22.34 -14.58
C SER A 307 -2.75 21.10 -15.37
N PRO A 308 -3.96 21.10 -15.98
CA PRO A 308 -4.46 19.92 -16.70
C PRO A 308 -3.49 19.42 -17.77
N GLU A 309 -2.77 20.34 -18.42
CA GLU A 309 -1.80 20.00 -19.46
C GLU A 309 -0.53 19.34 -18.91
N ARG A 310 -0.02 19.79 -17.75
CA ARG A 310 1.10 19.11 -17.09
C ARG A 310 0.70 17.73 -16.63
N LEU A 311 -0.47 17.59 -15.99
CA LEU A 311 -0.99 16.28 -15.55
C LEU A 311 -1.20 15.34 -16.74
N ARG A 312 -1.70 15.86 -17.87
CA ARG A 312 -1.84 15.09 -19.11
C ARG A 312 -0.48 14.62 -19.62
N THR A 313 0.52 15.50 -19.61
CA THR A 313 1.89 15.15 -20.02
C THR A 313 2.46 14.05 -19.13
N MET A 314 2.22 14.12 -17.82
CA MET A 314 2.62 13.06 -16.87
C MET A 314 1.91 11.74 -17.18
N ALA A 315 0.60 11.75 -17.38
CA ALA A 315 -0.17 10.56 -17.70
C ALA A 315 0.29 9.92 -19.03
N VAL A 316 0.53 10.73 -20.07
CA VAL A 316 1.09 10.26 -21.35
C VAL A 316 2.48 9.67 -21.16
N GLY A 317 3.34 10.33 -20.38
CA GLY A 317 4.68 9.83 -20.08
C GLY A 317 4.67 8.49 -19.36
N VAL A 318 3.77 8.31 -18.39
CA VAL A 318 3.60 7.03 -17.68
C VAL A 318 3.04 5.96 -18.61
N ALA A 319 1.97 6.25 -19.35
CA ALA A 319 1.37 5.31 -20.30
C ALA A 319 2.37 4.87 -21.38
N GLY A 320 3.23 5.77 -21.86
CA GLY A 320 4.28 5.44 -22.83
C GLY A 320 5.37 4.54 -22.25
N LYS A 321 5.91 4.90 -21.08
CA LYS A 321 6.95 4.11 -20.38
C LYS A 321 6.45 2.73 -19.93
N THR A 322 5.15 2.61 -19.68
CA THR A 322 4.50 1.37 -19.23
C THR A 322 3.61 0.78 -20.32
N GLY A 323 3.88 1.07 -21.59
CA GLY A 323 2.96 0.79 -22.71
C GLY A 323 2.51 -0.65 -22.81
N GLU A 324 3.42 -1.60 -22.59
CA GLU A 324 3.14 -3.04 -22.63
C GLU A 324 2.46 -3.61 -21.38
N ASN A 325 2.34 -2.79 -20.33
CA ASN A 325 1.81 -3.21 -19.05
C ASN A 325 0.27 -3.14 -19.05
N THR A 326 -0.35 -4.11 -18.38
CA THR A 326 -1.75 -4.03 -17.97
C THR A 326 -1.83 -3.24 -16.66
N SER A 327 -2.74 -2.27 -16.53
CA SER A 327 -2.91 -1.51 -15.28
C SER A 327 -3.30 -2.41 -14.12
N SER A 328 -2.96 -2.02 -12.89
CA SER A 328 -3.30 -2.79 -11.69
C SER A 328 -4.81 -3.02 -11.57
N MET A 329 -5.61 -1.99 -11.84
CA MET A 329 -7.06 -2.06 -11.77
C MET A 329 -7.66 -3.05 -12.78
N LEU A 330 -7.13 -3.09 -14.02
CA LEU A 330 -7.57 -4.08 -15.00
C LEU A 330 -7.15 -5.51 -14.62
N GLN A 331 -5.92 -5.70 -14.13
CA GLN A 331 -5.47 -7.00 -13.62
C GLN A 331 -6.39 -7.50 -12.49
N ASP A 332 -6.77 -6.60 -11.58
CA ASP A 332 -7.65 -6.90 -10.46
C ASP A 332 -9.06 -7.28 -10.90
N ALA A 333 -9.64 -6.54 -11.84
CA ALA A 333 -10.94 -6.87 -12.40
C ALA A 333 -10.94 -8.24 -13.10
N ARG A 334 -9.86 -8.58 -13.82
CA ARG A 334 -9.67 -9.90 -14.44
C ARG A 334 -9.52 -11.02 -13.40
N MET A 335 -9.00 -10.72 -12.22
CA MET A 335 -8.91 -11.66 -11.09
C MET A 335 -10.15 -11.66 -10.18
N GLY A 336 -11.19 -10.86 -10.49
CA GLY A 336 -12.39 -10.77 -9.66
C GLY A 336 -12.18 -10.05 -8.33
N LYS A 337 -11.11 -9.27 -8.22
CA LYS A 337 -10.81 -8.46 -7.03
C LYS A 337 -11.54 -7.12 -7.10
N GLU A 338 -11.83 -6.59 -5.91
CA GLU A 338 -12.35 -5.25 -5.77
C GLU A 338 -11.35 -4.20 -6.29
N SER A 339 -11.89 -3.15 -6.90
CA SER A 339 -11.13 -2.05 -7.48
C SER A 339 -10.90 -0.94 -6.46
N GLU A 340 -9.72 -0.32 -6.49
CA GLU A 340 -9.38 0.85 -5.66
C GLU A 340 -9.99 2.17 -6.17
N ILE A 341 -10.99 2.11 -7.07
CA ILE A 341 -11.58 3.29 -7.73
C ILE A 341 -12.13 4.34 -6.74
N GLU A 342 -12.63 3.90 -5.59
CA GLU A 342 -13.16 4.77 -4.53
C GLU A 342 -12.08 5.56 -3.78
N TYR A 343 -10.84 5.07 -3.78
CA TYR A 343 -9.67 5.73 -3.22
C TYR A 343 -8.89 6.52 -4.29
N MET A 344 -9.36 6.46 -5.55
CA MET A 344 -8.81 7.21 -6.68
C MET A 344 -9.79 8.30 -7.11
N ASN A 345 -10.59 8.04 -8.14
CA ASN A 345 -11.60 8.99 -8.63
C ASN A 345 -12.65 9.29 -7.55
N GLY A 346 -13.00 8.32 -6.70
CA GLY A 346 -13.92 8.54 -5.57
C GLY A 346 -13.38 9.54 -4.54
N TYR A 347 -12.07 9.51 -4.26
CA TYR A 347 -11.43 10.51 -3.41
C TYR A 347 -11.55 11.92 -4.00
N ILE A 348 -11.28 12.07 -5.31
CA ILE A 348 -11.44 13.35 -6.01
C ILE A 348 -12.88 13.86 -5.95
N VAL A 349 -13.87 12.97 -6.11
CA VAL A 349 -15.29 13.34 -6.02
C VAL A 349 -15.64 13.84 -4.63
N ARG A 350 -15.28 13.11 -3.56
CA ARG A 350 -15.55 13.51 -2.17
C ARG A 350 -14.90 14.86 -1.83
N ARG A 351 -13.61 15.01 -2.16
CA ARG A 351 -12.88 16.27 -1.96
C ARG A 351 -13.46 17.41 -2.79
N GLY A 352 -13.94 17.13 -4.00
CA GLY A 352 -14.64 18.11 -4.84
C GLY A 352 -15.91 18.64 -4.18
N GLU A 353 -16.72 17.77 -3.58
CA GLU A 353 -17.92 18.17 -2.85
C GLU A 353 -17.58 19.09 -1.66
N GLU A 354 -16.53 18.77 -0.92
CA GLU A 354 -16.07 19.57 0.24
C GLU A 354 -15.60 20.98 -0.14
N VAL A 355 -14.95 21.14 -1.30
CA VAL A 355 -14.45 22.44 -1.79
C VAL A 355 -15.40 23.13 -2.77
N GLY A 356 -16.59 22.55 -3.02
CA GLY A 356 -17.60 23.11 -3.92
C GLY A 356 -17.30 22.99 -5.42
N VAL A 357 -16.43 22.06 -5.83
CA VAL A 357 -16.08 21.76 -7.23
C VAL A 357 -16.84 20.51 -7.69
N ARG A 358 -17.66 20.63 -8.74
CA ARG A 358 -18.41 19.49 -9.30
C ARG A 358 -17.52 18.56 -10.12
N CYS A 359 -17.51 17.27 -9.79
CA CYS A 359 -16.72 16.24 -10.46
C CYS A 359 -17.59 15.20 -11.18
N ALA A 360 -18.48 15.64 -12.06
CA ALA A 360 -19.48 14.78 -12.69
C ALA A 360 -18.87 13.66 -13.54
N LEU A 361 -17.75 13.93 -14.23
CA LEU A 361 -17.10 12.96 -15.11
C LEU A 361 -16.32 11.93 -14.30
N ASN A 362 -15.60 12.35 -13.26
CA ASN A 362 -14.95 11.42 -12.34
C ASN A 362 -15.99 10.55 -11.63
N TYR A 363 -17.11 11.12 -11.17
CA TYR A 363 -18.21 10.36 -10.58
C TYR A 363 -18.78 9.33 -11.57
N MET A 364 -19.04 9.72 -12.82
CA MET A 364 -19.49 8.79 -13.86
C MET A 364 -18.49 7.63 -14.05
N VAL A 365 -17.20 7.92 -14.08
CA VAL A 365 -16.16 6.88 -14.20
C VAL A 365 -16.17 5.91 -13.01
N VAL A 366 -16.34 6.42 -11.78
CA VAL A 366 -16.50 5.58 -10.59
C VAL A 366 -17.65 4.58 -10.79
N GLN A 367 -18.83 5.09 -11.18
CA GLN A 367 -20.03 4.25 -11.38
C GLN A 367 -19.83 3.20 -12.49
N LEU A 368 -19.21 3.58 -13.61
CA LEU A 368 -18.96 2.66 -14.74
C LEU A 368 -17.98 1.55 -14.37
N VAL A 369 -16.90 1.87 -13.65
CA VAL A 369 -15.91 0.89 -13.19
C VAL A 369 -16.57 -0.09 -12.22
N GLN A 370 -17.33 0.41 -11.24
CA GLN A 370 -18.05 -0.44 -10.29
C GLN A 370 -19.05 -1.36 -10.99
N ALA A 371 -19.81 -0.83 -11.94
CA ALA A 371 -20.76 -1.63 -12.73
C ALA A 371 -20.03 -2.73 -13.52
N LYS A 372 -18.94 -2.40 -14.23
CA LYS A 372 -18.16 -3.37 -14.99
C LYS A 372 -17.57 -4.47 -14.10
N SER A 373 -17.02 -4.11 -12.94
CA SER A 373 -16.49 -5.09 -11.98
C SER A 373 -17.58 -6.02 -11.45
N ARG A 374 -18.79 -5.52 -11.18
CA ARG A 374 -19.93 -6.34 -10.73
C ARG A 374 -20.44 -7.28 -11.83
N ILE A 375 -20.53 -6.81 -13.08
CA ILE A 375 -20.94 -7.63 -14.23
C ILE A 375 -19.95 -8.78 -14.43
N ALA A 376 -18.65 -8.48 -14.46
CA ALA A 376 -17.61 -9.49 -14.59
C ALA A 376 -17.60 -10.47 -13.40
N GLY A 377 -17.96 -10.02 -12.20
CA GLY A 377 -18.15 -10.86 -11.03
C GLY A 377 -19.31 -11.85 -11.20
N ARG A 378 -20.48 -11.37 -11.67
CA ARG A 378 -21.66 -12.22 -11.92
C ARG A 378 -21.41 -13.28 -12.99
N GLN A 379 -20.84 -12.89 -14.13
CA GLN A 379 -20.53 -13.82 -15.23
C GLN A 379 -19.65 -14.98 -14.75
N ARG A 380 -18.62 -14.68 -13.95
CA ARG A 380 -17.78 -15.73 -13.35
C ARG A 380 -18.56 -16.65 -12.42
N ASN A 381 -19.42 -16.10 -11.56
CA ASN A 381 -20.20 -16.91 -10.63
C ASN A 381 -21.26 -17.77 -11.33
N GLU A 382 -21.83 -17.29 -12.45
CA GLU A 382 -22.77 -18.03 -13.30
C GLU A 382 -22.05 -19.13 -14.11
N GLU A 383 -20.78 -18.93 -14.45
CA GLU A 383 -19.93 -19.91 -15.15
C GLU A 383 -19.33 -20.98 -14.22
N VAL A 384 -19.39 -20.83 -12.90
CA VAL A 384 -19.06 -21.94 -11.98
C VAL A 384 -20.26 -22.89 -11.98
N PRO A 385 -20.16 -24.11 -12.54
CA PRO A 385 -21.27 -25.05 -12.49
C PRO A 385 -21.61 -25.32 -11.03
N PHE A 386 -22.87 -25.08 -10.66
CA PHE A 386 -23.42 -25.57 -9.39
C PHE A 386 -23.25 -27.09 -9.39
N ASP A 387 -22.30 -27.59 -8.61
CA ASP A 387 -22.13 -29.01 -8.37
C ASP A 387 -23.29 -29.49 -7.48
N LEU A 388 -24.43 -29.76 -8.11
CA LEU A 388 -25.62 -30.34 -7.48
C LEU A 388 -25.36 -31.77 -6.97
N SER A 389 -24.19 -32.37 -7.19
CA SER A 389 -23.83 -33.68 -6.62
C SER A 389 -23.38 -33.60 -5.15
N LYS A 390 -23.30 -32.38 -4.59
CA LYS A 390 -22.99 -32.11 -3.16
C LYS A 390 -24.16 -31.56 -2.35
N LEU A 391 -25.36 -31.49 -2.93
CA LEU A 391 -26.64 -31.30 -2.23
C LEU A 391 -27.34 -32.64 -2.13
#